data_AF-A0A100WTK0-F1
#
_entry.id   AF-A0A100WTK0-F1
#
_cell.length_a   1.000
_cell.length_b   1.000
_cell.length_c   1.000
_cell.angle_alpha   90.00
_cell.angle_beta   90.00
_cell.angle_gamma   90.00
#
_symmetry.space_group_name_H-M   'P 1'
#
loop_
_entity.id
_entity.type
_entity.pdbx_description
1 polymer ?
#
loop_
_entity_poly.entity_id
_entity_poly.type
_entity_poly.pdbx_seq_one_letter_code
_entity_poly.pdbx_strand_id
1 'polypeptide(L)'
;MSILTNTAIFARWAPFATLGASLGATSLLIAPTAAASVELYLQEVRAKVDAPLTDAEAIELGNVACRALNSGVQSGLTFGKARHHADQAVGYASQSLGIGLSMPDGMFLVEAAEGQLC
;
A
#
# COMPACT_ATOMS: atom_id res chain seq x y z
N MET A 1 -46.08 -7.34 -21.72
CA MET A 1 -45.84 -6.26 -22.69
C MET A 1 -44.55 -5.55 -22.31
N SER A 2 -43.71 -5.33 -23.30
CA SER A 2 -42.36 -4.77 -23.30
C SER A 2 -42.21 -3.40 -22.61
N ILE A 3 -41.15 -3.19 -21.81
CA ILE A 3 -39.87 -2.46 -22.08
C ILE A 3 -40.02 -0.92 -22.17
N LEU A 4 -39.02 -0.25 -21.56
CA LEU A 4 -38.51 1.14 -21.74
C LEU A 4 -38.95 2.07 -20.57
N THR A 5 -38.10 2.89 -19.94
CA THR A 5 -36.90 3.58 -20.43
C THR A 5 -36.14 4.26 -19.28
N ASN A 6 -34.82 4.40 -19.47
CA ASN A 6 -33.96 5.58 -19.19
C ASN A 6 -33.64 6.02 -17.75
N THR A 7 -32.39 5.81 -17.30
CA THR A 7 -31.23 6.76 -17.32
C THR A 7 -31.44 8.00 -16.43
N ALA A 8 -30.86 7.98 -15.24
CA ALA A 8 -29.52 8.49 -14.93
C ALA A 8 -29.56 9.97 -14.55
N ILE A 9 -29.55 10.27 -13.24
CA ILE A 9 -29.14 11.58 -12.75
C ILE A 9 -28.26 11.40 -11.52
N PHE A 10 -27.03 11.87 -11.72
CA PHE A 10 -25.97 12.25 -10.82
C PHE A 10 -26.38 12.85 -9.46
N ALA A 11 -25.34 12.94 -8.64
CA ALA A 11 -25.09 13.98 -7.65
C ALA A 11 -25.56 13.60 -6.24
N ARG A 12 -24.62 13.30 -5.32
CA ARG A 12 -23.71 14.27 -4.64
C ARG A 12 -24.53 15.05 -3.61
N TRP A 13 -23.90 15.23 -2.45
CA TRP A 13 -24.35 16.00 -1.29
C TRP A 13 -25.07 15.19 -0.19
N ALA A 14 -24.34 15.11 0.94
CA ALA A 14 -24.67 14.65 2.29
C ALA A 14 -25.88 15.40 2.91
N PRO A 15 -26.09 15.41 4.25
CA PRO A 15 -26.02 14.39 5.31
C PRO A 15 -27.40 14.28 6.01
N PHE A 16 -27.83 13.10 6.46
CA PHE A 16 -29.00 13.02 7.34
C PHE A 16 -28.70 12.18 8.58
N ALA A 17 -28.53 12.90 9.69
CA ALA A 17 -28.68 12.37 11.03
C ALA A 17 -30.17 12.17 11.31
N THR A 18 -30.57 10.95 11.66
CA THR A 18 -31.82 10.67 12.39
C THR A 18 -31.58 9.54 13.38
N LEU A 19 -31.80 9.88 14.65
CA LEU A 19 -31.80 9.00 15.83
C LEU A 19 -32.98 8.02 15.80
N GLY A 20 -32.80 6.82 16.36
CA GLY A 20 -33.90 6.12 17.06
C GLY A 20 -34.07 4.63 16.77
N ALA A 21 -33.41 3.81 17.59
CA ALA A 21 -33.84 2.50 18.09
C ALA A 21 -34.22 1.37 17.10
N SER A 22 -33.30 0.43 16.91
CA SER A 22 -33.63 -1.00 16.78
C SER A 22 -32.47 -1.87 17.29
N LEU A 23 -32.83 -2.90 18.06
CA LEU A 23 -31.95 -3.87 18.68
C LEU A 23 -31.27 -4.76 17.63
N GLY A 24 -29.99 -5.07 17.86
CA GLY A 24 -29.38 -6.32 17.41
C GLY A 24 -29.02 -6.40 15.92
N ALA A 25 -27.91 -5.77 15.55
CA ALA A 25 -27.02 -6.32 14.53
C ALA A 25 -25.62 -5.80 14.83
N THR A 26 -24.83 -6.59 15.55
CA THR A 26 -23.38 -6.44 15.59
C THR A 26 -22.88 -6.80 14.19
N SER A 27 -23.00 -5.88 13.24
CA SER A 27 -22.15 -5.88 12.07
C SER A 27 -20.75 -5.58 12.61
N LEU A 28 -20.07 -6.63 13.05
CA LEU A 28 -18.63 -6.71 12.98
C LEU A 28 -18.30 -6.40 11.52
N LEU A 29 -18.12 -5.12 11.23
CA LEU A 29 -17.32 -4.66 10.14
C LEU A 29 -15.96 -5.27 10.42
N ILE A 30 -15.75 -6.47 9.90
CA ILE A 30 -14.43 -6.99 9.60
C ILE A 30 -13.93 -6.02 8.55
N ALA A 31 -13.46 -4.85 9.01
CA ALA A 31 -12.52 -4.08 8.25
C ALA A 31 -11.43 -5.10 7.91
N PRO A 32 -11.09 -5.32 6.62
CA PRO A 32 -9.93 -6.12 6.30
C PRO A 32 -8.79 -5.48 7.07
N THR A 33 -8.34 -6.14 8.14
CA THR A 33 -7.12 -5.78 8.82
C THR A 33 -6.09 -5.86 7.70
N ALA A 34 -5.53 -4.72 7.29
CA ALA A 34 -4.41 -4.69 6.38
C ALA A 34 -3.32 -5.54 7.06
N ALA A 35 -3.27 -6.81 6.68
CA ALA A 35 -2.42 -7.77 7.32
C ALA A 35 -1.07 -7.55 6.68
N ALA A 36 -0.13 -6.99 7.46
CA ALA A 36 1.25 -6.97 7.06
C ALA A 36 1.66 -8.41 6.76
N SER A 37 1.87 -8.74 5.49
CA SER A 37 2.07 -10.10 5.03
C SER A 37 3.18 -10.12 3.99
N VAL A 38 4.24 -10.82 4.36
CA VAL A 38 5.41 -11.02 3.51
C VAL A 38 5.03 -11.74 2.22
N GLU A 39 4.02 -12.62 2.26
CA GLU A 39 3.55 -13.34 1.07
C GLU A 39 2.91 -12.41 0.04
N LEU A 40 2.03 -11.48 0.47
CA LEU A 40 1.43 -10.51 -0.46
C LEU A 40 2.47 -9.51 -0.97
N TYR A 41 3.42 -9.13 -0.12
CA TYR A 41 4.57 -8.34 -0.54
C TYR A 41 5.37 -9.03 -1.66
N LEU A 42 5.78 -10.28 -1.46
CA LEU A 42 6.51 -11.05 -2.46
C LEU A 42 5.71 -11.26 -3.75
N GLN A 43 4.40 -11.49 -3.63
CA GLN A 43 3.51 -11.59 -4.78
C GLN A 43 3.50 -10.29 -5.60
N GLU A 44 3.40 -9.15 -4.94
CA GLU A 44 3.37 -7.84 -5.58
C GLU A 44 4.71 -7.47 -6.21
N VAL A 45 5.82 -7.75 -5.52
CA VAL A 45 7.18 -7.55 -6.05
C VAL A 45 7.38 -8.38 -7.32
N ARG A 46 7.05 -9.67 -7.31
CA ARG A 46 7.18 -10.54 -8.49
C ARG A 46 6.31 -10.09 -9.67
N ALA A 47 5.23 -9.34 -9.42
CA ALA A 47 4.33 -8.86 -10.45
C ALA A 47 4.76 -7.52 -11.06
N LYS A 48 5.48 -6.68 -10.30
CA LYS A 48 5.80 -5.29 -10.68
C LYS A 48 7.29 -4.99 -10.87
N VAL A 49 8.18 -5.79 -10.29
CA VAL A 49 9.63 -5.58 -10.34
C VAL A 49 10.24 -6.48 -11.40
N ASP A 50 10.93 -5.87 -12.36
CA ASP A 50 11.57 -6.58 -13.47
C ASP A 50 12.95 -7.13 -13.07
N ALA A 51 13.58 -6.55 -12.05
CA ALA A 51 14.88 -6.99 -11.57
C ALA A 51 14.81 -8.42 -11.00
N PRO A 52 15.78 -9.29 -11.34
CA PRO A 52 15.84 -10.64 -10.79
C PRO A 52 16.27 -10.58 -9.33
N LEU A 53 15.29 -10.62 -8.42
CA LEU A 53 15.49 -10.66 -6.99
C LEU A 53 15.21 -12.06 -6.45
N THR A 54 16.05 -12.54 -5.54
CA THR A 54 15.66 -13.63 -4.65
C THR A 54 14.64 -13.12 -3.63
N ASP A 55 13.82 -14.03 -3.09
CA ASP A 55 12.86 -13.66 -2.04
C ASP A 55 13.56 -13.02 -0.83
N ALA A 56 14.76 -13.48 -0.48
CA ALA A 56 15.54 -12.92 0.62
C ALA A 56 15.97 -11.47 0.34
N GLU A 57 16.43 -11.16 -0.88
CA GLU A 57 16.81 -9.80 -1.28
C GLU A 57 15.58 -8.88 -1.34
N ALA A 58 14.46 -9.38 -1.89
CA ALA A 58 13.21 -8.64 -1.91
C ALA A 58 12.74 -8.31 -0.49
N ILE A 59 12.75 -9.28 0.43
CA ILE A 59 12.38 -9.07 1.84
C ILE A 59 13.31 -8.06 2.52
N GLU A 60 14.63 -8.15 2.31
CA GLU A 60 15.57 -7.22 2.92
C GLU A 60 15.32 -5.78 2.44
N LEU A 61 15.15 -5.59 1.13
CA LEU A 61 14.84 -4.28 0.56
C LEU A 61 13.48 -3.75 1.03
N GLY A 62 12.48 -4.62 1.16
CA GLY A 62 11.16 -4.27 1.71
C GLY A 62 11.23 -3.82 3.17
N ASN A 63 12.03 -4.52 4.00
CA ASN A 63 12.28 -4.12 5.38
C ASN A 63 13.04 -2.78 5.47
N VAL A 64 14.00 -2.53 4.58
CA VAL A 64 14.68 -1.22 4.46
C VAL A 64 13.67 -0.12 4.13
N ALA A 65 12.85 -0.32 3.10
CA ALA A 65 11.80 0.62 2.72
C ALA A 65 10.89 0.93 3.90
N CYS A 66 10.45 -0.11 4.60
CA CYS A 66 9.50 0.03 5.68
C CYS A 66 10.07 0.76 6.91
N ARG A 67 11.32 0.45 7.28
CA ARG A 67 12.04 1.17 8.34
C ARG A 67 12.23 2.64 7.97
N ALA A 68 12.56 2.94 6.72
CA ALA A 68 12.75 4.31 6.25
C ALA A 68 11.43 5.10 6.21
N LEU A 69 10.33 4.48 5.79
CA LEU A 69 8.98 5.07 5.86
C LEU A 69 8.61 5.42 7.30
N ASN A 70 8.70 4.44 8.21
CA ASN A 70 8.36 4.62 9.61
C ASN A 70 9.26 5.66 10.29
N SER A 71 10.57 5.66 10.01
CA SER A 71 11.50 6.65 10.54
C SER A 71 11.20 8.06 10.02
N GLY A 72 10.87 8.19 8.73
CA GLY A 72 10.49 9.47 8.13
C GLY A 72 9.23 10.05 8.76
N VAL A 73 8.19 9.25 8.91
CA VAL A 73 6.94 9.66 9.55
C VAL A 73 7.17 10.05 11.02
N GLN A 74 7.92 9.23 11.77
CA GLN A 74 8.27 9.54 13.17
C GLN A 74 9.10 10.82 13.31
N SER A 75 9.89 11.16 12.30
CA SER A 75 10.67 12.40 12.24
C SER A 75 9.83 13.62 11.81
N GLY A 76 8.52 13.46 11.59
CA GLY A 76 7.62 14.52 11.18
C GLY A 76 7.61 14.82 9.68
N LEU A 77 8.18 13.94 8.85
CA LEU A 77 8.06 14.08 7.39
C LEU A 77 6.60 13.83 6.96
N THR A 78 6.15 14.57 5.95
CA THR A 78 4.94 14.20 5.24
C THR A 78 5.14 12.86 4.58
N PHE A 79 4.05 12.12 4.40
CA PHE A 79 4.11 10.77 3.83
C PHE A 79 4.84 10.71 2.48
N GLY A 80 4.60 11.67 1.57
CA GLY A 80 5.32 11.75 0.30
C GLY A 80 6.83 11.98 0.45
N LYS A 81 7.26 12.73 1.48
CA LYS A 81 8.69 12.90 1.80
C LYS A 81 9.29 11.64 2.43
N ALA A 82 8.53 10.94 3.27
CA ALA A 82 8.92 9.67 3.84
C ALA A 82 9.08 8.59 2.74
N ARG A 83 8.16 8.55 1.76
CA ARG A 83 8.29 7.69 0.57
C ARG A 83 9.56 8.00 -0.22
N HIS A 84 9.80 9.26 -0.53
CA HIS A 84 11.02 9.66 -1.22
C HIS A 84 12.29 9.28 -0.44
N HIS A 85 12.27 9.38 0.89
CA HIS A 85 13.37 8.93 1.74
C HIS A 85 13.55 7.40 1.68
N ALA A 86 12.45 6.64 1.65
CA ALA A 86 12.47 5.20 1.48
C ALA A 86 12.99 4.78 0.10
N ASP A 87 12.62 5.47 -0.98
CA ASP A 87 13.15 5.23 -2.33
C ASP A 87 14.68 5.36 -2.36
N GLN A 88 15.21 6.40 -1.71
CA GLN A 88 16.66 6.58 -1.57
C GLN A 88 17.31 5.45 -0.75
N ALA A 89 16.69 5.07 0.38
CA ALA A 89 17.20 4.00 1.23
C ALA A 89 17.26 2.66 0.51
N VAL A 90 16.22 2.31 -0.25
CA VAL A 90 16.19 1.12 -1.11
C VAL A 90 17.26 1.20 -2.19
N GLY A 91 17.43 2.37 -2.83
CA GLY A 91 18.49 2.59 -3.81
C GLY A 91 19.90 2.30 -3.24
N TYR A 92 20.23 2.85 -2.07
CA TYR A 92 21.51 2.59 -1.42
C TYR A 92 21.67 1.13 -0.98
N ALA A 93 20.63 0.52 -0.42
CA ALA A 93 20.65 -0.88 -0.01
C ALA A 93 20.86 -1.80 -1.22
N SER A 94 20.21 -1.52 -2.35
CA SER A 94 20.37 -2.28 -3.58
C SER A 94 21.81 -2.28 -4.09
N GLN A 95 22.47 -1.11 -4.10
CA GLN A 95 23.88 -0.99 -4.45
C GLN A 95 24.77 -1.77 -3.47
N SER A 96 24.47 -1.73 -2.17
CA SER A 96 25.23 -2.49 -1.17
C SER A 96 25.09 -4.00 -1.33
N LEU A 97 23.95 -4.48 -1.85
CA LEU A 97 23.70 -5.88 -2.16
C LEU A 97 24.24 -6.29 -3.55
N GLY A 98 24.75 -5.34 -4.34
CA GLY A 98 25.20 -5.61 -5.71
C GLY A 98 24.05 -5.81 -6.70
N ILE A 99 22.84 -5.39 -6.34
CA ILE A 99 21.63 -5.54 -7.14
C ILE A 99 21.46 -4.27 -7.98
N GLY A 100 21.50 -4.43 -9.31
CA GLY A 100 21.25 -3.35 -10.26
C GLY A 100 19.77 -3.04 -10.40
N LEU A 101 19.15 -2.46 -9.37
CA LEU A 101 17.74 -2.03 -9.46
C LEU A 101 17.61 -0.78 -10.34
N SER A 102 16.62 -0.80 -11.23
CA SER A 102 16.19 0.42 -11.90
C SER A 102 15.45 1.33 -10.91
N MET A 103 15.36 2.62 -11.23
CA MET A 103 14.58 3.56 -10.40
C MET A 103 13.09 3.13 -10.28
N PRO A 104 12.41 2.71 -11.37
CA PRO A 104 11.06 2.16 -11.27
C PRO A 104 10.95 0.94 -10.34
N ASP A 105 11.87 -0.02 -10.45
CA ASP A 105 11.86 -1.22 -9.59
C ASP A 105 11.97 -0.85 -8.11
N GLY A 106 12.87 0.08 -7.78
CA GLY A 106 13.04 0.59 -6.42
C GLY A 106 11.76 1.23 -5.88
N MET A 107 11.06 2.02 -6.69
CA MET A 107 9.79 2.65 -6.30
C MET A 107 8.67 1.62 -6.10
N PHE A 108 8.61 0.57 -6.93
CA PHE A 108 7.63 -0.50 -6.75
C PHE A 108 7.89 -1.33 -5.50
N LEU A 109 9.16 -1.56 -5.13
CA LEU A 109 9.52 -2.18 -3.85
C LEU A 109 9.02 -1.34 -2.66
N VAL A 110 9.20 -0.03 -2.71
CA VAL A 110 8.71 0.87 -1.65
C VAL A 110 7.19 0.89 -1.58
N GLU A 111 6.50 0.92 -2.73
CA GLU A 111 5.03 0.86 -2.79
C GLU A 111 4.48 -0.45 -2.22
N ALA A 112 5.08 -1.59 -2.58
CA ALA A 112 4.68 -2.89 -2.05
C ALA A 112 4.95 -2.98 -0.54
N ALA A 113 6.10 -2.47 -0.06
CA ALA A 113 6.42 -2.44 1.36
C ALA A 113 5.46 -1.56 2.16
N GLU A 114 5.10 -0.39 1.63
CA GLU A 114 4.11 0.51 2.20
C GLU A 114 2.75 -0.18 2.39
N GLY A 115 2.27 -0.90 1.38
CA GLY A 115 0.97 -1.54 1.41
C GLY A 115 0.91 -2.84 2.21
N GLN A 116 2.03 -3.56 2.33
CA GLN A 116 2.05 -4.94 2.81
C GLN A 116 2.99 -5.20 3.98
N LEU A 117 3.89 -4.29 4.37
CA LEU A 117 4.89 -4.54 5.42
C LEU A 117 4.85 -3.58 6.63
N CYS A 118 4.21 -2.39 6.56
CA CYS A 118 4.44 -1.29 7.52
C CYS A 118 3.44 -0.97 8.65
#